data_AF-A0A946P2U6-F1
#
_entry.id   AF-A0A946P2U6-F1
#
_cell.length_a   1.000
_cell.length_b   1.000
_cell.length_c   1.000
_cell.angle_alpha   90.00
_cell.angle_beta   90.00
_cell.angle_gamma   90.00
#
_symmetry.space_group_name_H-M   'P 1'
#
loop_
_entity.id
_entity.type
_entity.pdbx_description
1 polymer ?
#
loop_
_entity_poly.entity_id
_entity_poly.type
_entity_poly.pdbx_seq_one_letter_code
_entity_poly.pdbx_strand_id
1 'polypeptide(L)'
;MTKLKQIYQRFFRMGLLVVIIIPSILLSQDPPEEFQFSQSTLQAFYFFTDITINDESIELDDWVAAFKGGLCVGARQWDTSGFCSDPIYSDKISCEAAGICSDPQFNNNEYDCTDENGTWSGENWTWNQCNGGVCDVPAMGLDGATYTEGYMEIGDVPTFKIYDASSGNIFDATPSVEVGSWSVNGFSMNDLLEA
;
A
#
# COMPACT_ATOMS: atom_id res chain seq x y z
N MET A 1 -9.73 11.90 -23.81
CA MET A 1 -8.76 11.15 -24.64
C MET A 1 -8.14 11.91 -25.83
N THR A 2 -8.53 13.14 -26.16
CA THR A 2 -8.04 13.81 -27.39
C THR A 2 -7.02 14.93 -27.16
N LYS A 3 -6.88 15.45 -25.94
CA LYS A 3 -5.87 16.47 -25.61
C LYS A 3 -4.49 15.90 -25.27
N LEU A 4 -4.42 14.67 -24.74
CA LEU A 4 -3.16 13.99 -24.44
C LEU A 4 -2.39 13.63 -25.73
N LYS A 5 -3.07 13.08 -26.75
CA LYS A 5 -2.47 12.75 -28.06
C LYS A 5 -1.83 13.96 -28.78
N GLN A 6 -2.37 15.17 -28.58
CA GLN A 6 -1.84 16.38 -29.21
C GLN A 6 -0.56 16.92 -28.54
N ILE A 7 -0.37 16.66 -27.24
CA ILE A 7 0.86 17.03 -26.53
C ILE A 7 2.02 16.17 -27.05
N TYR A 8 1.79 14.86 -27.18
CA TYR A 8 2.77 13.91 -27.73
C TYR A 8 3.20 14.24 -29.17
N GLN A 9 2.27 14.60 -30.06
CA GLN A 9 2.61 14.96 -31.45
C GLN A 9 3.35 16.30 -31.58
N ARG A 10 3.24 17.19 -30.57
CA ARG A 10 3.98 18.47 -30.55
C ARG A 10 5.43 18.31 -30.07
N PHE A 11 5.69 17.36 -29.16
CA PHE A 11 7.06 17.10 -28.69
C PHE A 11 7.95 16.38 -29.72
N PHE A 12 7.38 15.65 -30.67
CA PHE A 12 8.14 14.95 -31.73
C PHE A 12 8.81 15.88 -32.76
N ARG A 13 8.48 17.19 -32.81
CA ARG A 13 8.96 18.10 -33.86
C ARG A 13 10.20 18.94 -33.53
N MET A 14 10.73 18.86 -32.31
CA MET A 14 11.92 19.62 -31.93
C MET A 14 12.98 18.63 -31.46
N GLY A 15 13.96 18.38 -32.35
CA GLY A 15 14.98 17.34 -32.21
C GLY A 15 15.89 17.52 -31.00
N LEU A 16 15.43 17.03 -29.85
CA LEU A 16 16.26 16.71 -28.70
C LEU A 16 16.26 15.19 -28.56
N LEU A 17 17.44 14.57 -28.68
CA LEU A 17 17.68 13.16 -28.42
C LEU A 17 17.20 12.81 -27.01
N VAL A 18 15.95 12.36 -26.89
CA VAL A 18 15.49 11.62 -25.71
C VAL A 18 16.18 10.28 -25.82
N VAL A 19 17.22 10.08 -25.02
CA VAL A 19 17.76 8.75 -24.73
C VAL A 19 16.56 7.91 -24.32
N ILE A 20 16.16 6.95 -25.18
CA ILE A 20 15.25 5.88 -24.79
C ILE A 20 16.04 5.01 -23.83
N ILE A 21 16.14 5.47 -22.58
CA ILE A 21 16.31 4.59 -21.45
C ILE A 21 14.95 3.90 -21.40
N ILE A 22 14.89 2.63 -21.77
CA ILE A 22 13.85 1.78 -21.21
C ILE A 22 14.31 1.58 -19.78
N PRO A 23 13.51 1.93 -18.77
CA PRO A 23 13.58 1.13 -17.57
C PRO A 23 12.24 0.45 -17.45
N SER A 24 12.30 -0.76 -16.97
CA SER A 24 11.27 -1.40 -16.21
C SER A 24 10.91 -0.54 -14.98
N ILE A 25 10.47 0.71 -15.16
CA ILE A 25 9.75 1.46 -14.14
C ILE A 25 8.40 0.78 -14.09
N LEU A 26 8.28 -0.20 -13.19
CA LEU A 26 6.99 -0.52 -12.59
C LEU A 26 6.36 0.81 -12.20
N LEU A 27 5.29 1.19 -12.90
CA LEU A 27 4.55 2.40 -12.62
C LEU A 27 3.87 2.19 -11.26
N SER A 28 4.55 2.51 -10.15
CA SER A 28 3.81 2.80 -8.92
C SER A 28 2.89 3.96 -9.27
N GLN A 29 1.59 3.72 -9.30
CA GLN A 29 0.63 4.79 -9.57
C GLN A 29 0.71 5.79 -8.42
N ASP A 30 0.92 7.07 -8.73
CA ASP A 30 0.82 8.12 -7.71
C ASP A 30 -0.61 8.13 -7.15
N PRO A 31 -0.82 8.43 -5.85
CA PRO A 31 -2.17 8.56 -5.32
C PRO A 31 -2.92 9.65 -6.09
N PRO A 32 -4.26 9.52 -6.26
CA PRO A 32 -5.06 10.56 -6.89
C PRO A 32 -4.88 11.88 -6.14
N GLU A 33 -5.04 13.01 -6.83
CA GLU A 33 -4.79 14.35 -6.27
C GLU A 33 -5.58 14.59 -4.97
N GLU A 34 -6.80 14.06 -4.87
CA GLU A 34 -7.65 14.18 -3.69
C GLU A 34 -7.12 13.39 -2.47
N PHE A 35 -6.25 12.40 -2.68
CA PHE A 35 -5.69 11.55 -1.61
C PHE A 35 -4.33 12.05 -1.13
N GLN A 36 -3.81 13.14 -1.68
CA GLN A 36 -2.55 13.74 -1.25
C GLN A 36 -2.72 14.38 0.14
N PHE A 37 -1.77 14.10 1.04
CA PHE A 37 -1.75 14.63 2.40
C PHE A 37 -0.32 14.86 2.88
N SER A 38 -0.15 15.66 3.92
CA SER A 38 1.13 15.91 4.57
C SER A 38 1.26 15.01 5.81
N GLN A 39 2.43 14.40 5.99
CA GLN A 39 2.68 13.61 7.20
C GLN A 39 2.74 14.52 8.43
N SER A 40 1.92 14.20 9.43
CA SER A 40 1.92 14.84 10.74
C SER A 40 2.80 14.09 11.72
N THR A 41 3.22 14.76 12.80
CA THR A 41 3.83 14.09 13.96
C THR A 41 2.81 13.37 14.86
N LEU A 42 1.51 13.57 14.63
CA LEU A 42 0.41 12.89 15.31
C LEU A 42 -0.38 12.06 14.30
N GLN A 43 -0.69 10.81 14.65
CA GLN A 43 -1.40 9.88 13.77
C GLN A 43 -2.26 8.90 14.55
N ALA A 44 -3.24 8.31 13.87
CA ALA A 44 -3.99 7.13 14.29
C ALA A 44 -4.06 6.13 13.14
N PHE A 45 -4.42 4.89 13.45
CA PHE A 45 -4.41 3.76 12.53
C PHE A 45 -5.75 3.05 12.52
N TYR A 46 -6.36 2.96 11.35
CA TYR A 46 -7.64 2.28 11.14
C TYR A 46 -7.42 1.02 10.33
N PHE A 47 -7.87 -0.12 10.85
CA PHE A 47 -7.71 -1.43 10.23
C PHE A 47 -9.08 -1.95 9.79
N PHE A 48 -9.09 -2.54 8.60
CA PHE A 48 -10.24 -3.22 8.02
C PHE A 48 -9.79 -4.63 7.63
N THR A 49 -10.55 -5.64 8.03
CA THR A 49 -10.23 -7.03 7.67
C THR A 49 -10.46 -7.25 6.18
N ASP A 50 -11.58 -6.75 5.68
CA ASP A 50 -11.96 -6.79 4.28
C ASP A 50 -12.30 -5.39 3.78
N ILE A 51 -11.93 -5.12 2.52
CA ILE A 51 -12.31 -3.91 1.79
C ILE A 51 -12.86 -4.31 0.44
N THR A 52 -14.04 -3.79 0.11
CA THR A 52 -14.76 -4.17 -1.12
C THR A 52 -15.34 -2.97 -1.84
N ILE A 53 -15.43 -3.11 -3.16
CA ILE A 53 -16.23 -2.25 -4.04
C ILE A 53 -17.30 -3.15 -4.68
N ASN A 54 -18.58 -2.88 -4.44
CA ASN A 54 -19.70 -3.72 -4.91
C ASN A 54 -19.53 -5.22 -4.57
N ASP A 55 -19.21 -5.54 -3.31
CA ASP A 55 -18.95 -6.91 -2.80
C ASP A 55 -17.72 -7.64 -3.38
N GLU A 56 -16.95 -6.99 -4.26
CA GLU A 56 -15.70 -7.53 -4.80
C GLU A 56 -14.49 -6.95 -4.05
N SER A 57 -13.52 -7.81 -3.73
CA SER A 57 -12.28 -7.37 -3.07
C SER A 57 -11.50 -6.43 -3.99
N ILE A 58 -10.97 -5.36 -3.40
CA ILE A 58 -10.21 -4.33 -4.13
C ILE A 58 -8.87 -4.86 -4.67
N GLU A 59 -8.34 -4.20 -5.70
CA GLU A 59 -7.10 -4.59 -6.37
C GLU A 59 -5.86 -4.05 -5.64
N LEU A 60 -4.68 -4.62 -5.92
CA LEU A 60 -3.43 -4.25 -5.25
C LEU A 60 -2.96 -2.82 -5.56
N ASP A 61 -3.43 -2.24 -6.65
CA ASP A 61 -3.12 -0.88 -7.06
C ASP A 61 -4.15 0.16 -6.59
N ASP A 62 -5.25 -0.28 -5.97
CA ASP A 62 -6.27 0.59 -5.39
C ASP A 62 -5.76 1.32 -4.15
N TRP A 63 -6.43 2.42 -3.80
CA TRP A 63 -6.07 3.24 -2.65
C TRP A 63 -7.24 3.39 -1.69
N VAL A 64 -6.91 3.45 -0.40
CA VAL A 64 -7.88 3.72 0.67
C VAL A 64 -7.41 4.95 1.44
N ALA A 65 -8.31 5.89 1.66
CA ALA A 65 -7.99 7.16 2.31
C ALA A 65 -9.00 7.55 3.39
N ALA A 66 -8.49 8.17 4.45
CA ALA A 66 -9.22 8.77 5.54
C ALA A 66 -9.35 10.29 5.34
N PHE A 67 -10.52 10.83 5.68
CA PHE A 67 -10.90 12.23 5.46
C PHE A 67 -11.48 12.88 6.71
N LYS A 68 -11.26 14.19 6.84
CA LYS A 68 -11.98 15.08 7.75
C LYS A 68 -12.60 16.23 6.97
N GLY A 69 -13.93 16.29 6.92
CA GLY A 69 -14.64 17.38 6.26
C GLY A 69 -14.26 17.58 4.78
N GLY A 70 -13.91 16.49 4.08
CA GLY A 70 -13.46 16.51 2.68
C GLY A 70 -11.95 16.73 2.47
N LEU A 71 -11.17 17.00 3.53
CA LEU A 71 -9.71 17.04 3.47
C LEU A 71 -9.15 15.63 3.69
N CYS A 72 -8.28 15.14 2.79
CA CYS A 72 -7.55 13.91 3.02
C CYS A 72 -6.57 14.11 4.18
N VAL A 73 -6.70 13.26 5.21
CA VAL A 73 -5.83 13.25 6.38
C VAL A 73 -4.95 11.99 6.40
N GLY A 74 -5.08 11.10 5.42
CA GLY A 74 -4.17 9.99 5.25
C GLY A 74 -4.66 9.02 4.19
N ALA A 75 -3.73 8.37 3.51
CA ALA A 75 -4.02 7.45 2.45
C ALA A 75 -2.97 6.34 2.40
N ARG A 76 -3.36 5.18 1.88
CA ARG A 76 -2.47 4.06 1.61
C ARG A 76 -2.91 3.32 0.35
N GLN A 77 -1.94 2.90 -0.46
CA GLN A 77 -2.17 1.95 -1.53
C GLN A 77 -2.38 0.56 -0.92
N TRP A 78 -3.42 -0.15 -1.34
CA TRP A 78 -3.81 -1.45 -0.80
C TRP A 78 -2.99 -2.61 -1.38
N ASP A 79 -1.67 -2.39 -1.50
CA ASP A 79 -0.76 -3.39 -2.00
C ASP A 79 -0.42 -4.38 -0.88
N THR A 80 -1.15 -5.49 -0.88
CA THR A 80 -0.94 -6.62 0.02
C THR A 80 0.03 -7.66 -0.55
N SER A 81 0.75 -7.35 -1.65
CA SER A 81 1.73 -8.27 -2.22
C SER A 81 3.12 -8.14 -1.58
N GLY A 82 4.08 -8.91 -2.05
CA GLY A 82 5.45 -8.88 -1.57
C GLY A 82 6.38 -9.59 -2.54
N PHE A 83 7.66 -9.61 -2.21
CA PHE A 83 8.68 -10.24 -3.03
C PHE A 83 9.67 -11.03 -2.19
N CYS A 84 10.19 -12.11 -2.75
CA CYS A 84 11.25 -12.90 -2.15
C CYS A 84 12.63 -12.27 -2.40
N SER A 85 13.59 -12.53 -1.51
CA SER A 85 15.00 -12.19 -1.75
C SER A 85 15.59 -12.90 -2.98
N ASP A 86 15.12 -14.10 -3.30
CA ASP A 86 15.37 -14.79 -4.56
C ASP A 86 14.19 -14.60 -5.55
N PRO A 87 14.39 -13.89 -6.68
CA PRO A 87 13.34 -13.63 -7.68
C PRO A 87 12.76 -14.88 -8.37
N ILE A 88 13.36 -16.06 -8.19
CA ILE A 88 12.80 -17.33 -8.69
C ILE A 88 11.49 -17.68 -7.98
N TYR A 89 11.32 -17.24 -6.74
CA TYR A 89 10.11 -17.49 -5.95
C TYR A 89 9.20 -16.27 -5.94
N SER A 90 8.02 -16.40 -6.53
CA SER A 90 7.01 -15.34 -6.59
C SER A 90 5.91 -15.46 -5.53
N ASP A 91 5.92 -16.53 -4.72
CA ASP A 91 4.95 -16.75 -3.66
C ASP A 91 5.63 -16.93 -2.31
N LYS A 92 4.96 -16.45 -1.26
CA LYS A 92 5.49 -16.41 0.10
C LYS A 92 5.85 -17.81 0.62
N ILE A 93 5.00 -18.80 0.35
CA ILE A 93 5.18 -20.17 0.86
C ILE A 93 6.43 -20.78 0.27
N SER A 94 6.62 -20.69 -1.05
CA SER A 94 7.83 -21.19 -1.71
C SER A 94 9.07 -20.41 -1.30
N CYS A 95 8.97 -19.09 -1.11
CA CYS A 95 10.09 -18.27 -0.62
C CYS A 95 10.54 -18.70 0.78
N GLU A 96 9.61 -18.80 1.72
CA GLU A 96 9.93 -19.16 3.11
C GLU A 96 10.38 -20.62 3.25
N ALA A 97 9.97 -21.50 2.34
CA ALA A 97 10.47 -22.87 2.25
C ALA A 97 11.81 -22.99 1.50
N ALA A 98 12.22 -21.94 0.79
CA ALA A 98 13.45 -21.93 0.02
C ALA A 98 14.66 -21.60 0.89
N GLY A 99 15.80 -22.08 0.41
CA GLY A 99 17.09 -21.83 1.02
C GLY A 99 18.10 -22.87 0.56
N ILE A 100 19.35 -22.61 0.90
CA ILE A 100 20.46 -23.51 0.60
C ILE A 100 21.20 -23.88 1.87
N CYS A 101 21.55 -25.16 1.98
CA CYS A 101 22.47 -25.62 3.01
C CYS A 101 23.91 -25.36 2.60
N SER A 102 24.78 -25.10 3.57
CA SER A 102 26.23 -25.05 3.37
C SER A 102 26.81 -26.37 2.82
N ASP A 103 26.14 -27.49 3.07
CA ASP A 103 26.42 -28.77 2.41
C ASP A 103 25.33 -29.06 1.35
N PRO A 104 25.67 -29.06 0.03
CA PRO A 104 24.71 -29.26 -1.06
C PRO A 104 23.96 -30.60 -1.02
N GLN A 105 24.40 -31.58 -0.22
CA GLN A 105 23.70 -32.86 -0.06
C GLN A 105 22.41 -32.73 0.76
N PHE A 106 22.26 -31.66 1.53
CA PHE A 106 21.15 -31.42 2.45
C PHE A 106 20.36 -30.14 2.09
N ASN A 107 20.22 -29.87 0.78
CA ASN A 107 19.46 -28.71 0.27
C ASN A 107 17.92 -28.91 0.27
N ASN A 108 17.45 -30.04 0.78
CA ASN A 108 16.06 -30.48 0.70
C ASN A 108 15.19 -29.95 1.85
N ASN A 109 15.76 -29.58 3.00
CA ASN A 109 15.10 -28.82 4.06
C ASN A 109 16.12 -28.31 5.11
N GLU A 110 15.73 -27.32 5.91
CA GLU A 110 16.53 -26.74 6.99
C GLU A 110 16.91 -27.76 8.07
N TYR A 111 15.98 -28.66 8.43
CA TYR A 111 16.16 -29.62 9.51
C TYR A 111 17.34 -30.56 9.24
N ASP A 112 17.35 -31.20 8.07
CA ASP A 112 18.41 -32.10 7.59
C ASP A 112 19.76 -31.37 7.47
N CYS A 113 19.75 -30.09 7.09
CA CYS A 113 20.96 -29.26 7.05
C CYS A 113 21.55 -29.05 8.45
N THR A 114 20.72 -28.73 9.44
CA THR A 114 21.18 -28.42 10.80
C THR A 114 21.63 -29.66 11.58
N ASP A 115 21.02 -30.81 11.36
CA ASP A 115 21.38 -32.09 12.01
C ASP A 115 22.81 -32.55 11.65
N GLU A 116 23.31 -32.12 10.48
CA GLU A 116 24.67 -32.42 10.01
C GLU A 116 25.67 -31.29 10.33
N ASN A 117 25.31 -30.36 11.22
CA ASN A 117 26.05 -29.13 11.53
C ASN A 117 26.24 -28.18 10.33
N GLY A 118 25.36 -28.29 9.33
CA GLY A 118 25.29 -27.34 8.23
C GLY A 118 24.70 -25.99 8.67
N THR A 119 24.98 -24.95 7.89
CA THR A 119 24.35 -23.63 8.02
C THR A 119 23.33 -23.47 6.91
N TRP A 120 22.05 -23.30 7.29
CA TRP A 120 20.98 -22.98 6.36
C TRP A 120 20.98 -21.48 6.04
N SER A 121 20.95 -21.13 4.76
CA SER A 121 20.70 -19.78 4.28
C SER A 121 19.31 -19.75 3.65
N GLY A 122 18.30 -19.39 4.44
CA GLY A 122 16.92 -19.26 3.98
C GLY A 122 16.70 -17.98 3.20
N GLU A 123 15.65 -17.97 2.38
CA GLU A 123 15.19 -16.77 1.70
C GLU A 123 14.23 -15.95 2.57
N ASN A 124 14.13 -14.65 2.31
CA ASN A 124 13.31 -13.73 3.08
C ASN A 124 12.22 -13.09 2.22
N TRP A 125 10.98 -13.15 2.69
CA TRP A 125 9.86 -12.43 2.08
C TRP A 125 9.77 -11.00 2.59
N THR A 126 9.72 -10.04 1.67
CA THR A 126 9.56 -8.60 1.98
C THR A 126 8.21 -8.12 1.48
N TRP A 127 7.38 -7.62 2.41
CA TRP A 127 6.13 -6.93 2.06
C TRP A 127 6.43 -5.52 1.53
N ASN A 128 5.61 -5.05 0.60
CA ASN A 128 5.72 -3.70 0.05
C ASN A 128 5.08 -2.63 0.94
N GLN A 129 3.75 -2.52 0.99
CA GLN A 129 3.00 -1.45 1.64
C GLN A 129 2.24 -1.92 2.88
N CYS A 130 1.87 -3.20 2.94
CA CYS A 130 0.97 -3.73 3.98
C CYS A 130 1.61 -4.73 4.95
N ASN A 131 2.85 -4.47 5.38
CA ASN A 131 3.60 -5.13 6.46
C ASN A 131 2.97 -6.40 7.11
N GLY A 132 2.97 -7.53 6.39
CA GLY A 132 2.37 -8.79 6.88
C GLY A 132 1.07 -9.20 6.18
N GLY A 133 0.64 -8.49 5.15
CA GLY A 133 -0.69 -8.63 4.52
C GLY A 133 -1.79 -7.89 5.28
N VAL A 134 -1.44 -7.12 6.31
CA VAL A 134 -2.37 -6.29 7.10
C VAL A 134 -2.03 -4.83 6.84
N CYS A 135 -2.95 -4.14 6.16
CA CYS A 135 -2.83 -2.72 5.89
C CYS A 135 -3.57 -1.92 6.98
N ASP A 136 -3.01 -0.77 7.34
CA ASP A 136 -3.76 0.29 8.04
C ASP A 136 -4.05 1.45 7.08
N VAL A 137 -5.18 2.11 7.31
CA VAL A 137 -5.48 3.44 6.77
C VAL A 137 -5.03 4.46 7.80
N PRO A 138 -3.92 5.20 7.55
CA PRO A 138 -3.45 6.20 8.49
C PRO A 138 -4.41 7.40 8.49
N ALA A 139 -4.55 8.04 9.65
CA ALA A 139 -5.24 9.32 9.78
C ALA A 139 -4.38 10.28 10.62
N MET A 140 -3.91 11.35 10.00
CA MET A 140 -3.04 12.36 10.58
C MET A 140 -3.82 13.35 11.45
N GLY A 141 -3.18 13.82 12.52
CA GLY A 141 -3.72 14.81 13.44
C GLY A 141 -3.16 16.20 13.25
N LEU A 142 -3.86 17.19 13.82
CA LEU A 142 -3.39 18.57 13.93
C LEU A 142 -2.24 18.65 14.95
N ASP A 143 -1.02 18.90 14.48
CA ASP A 143 0.19 18.94 15.32
C ASP A 143 0.75 20.36 15.55
N GLY A 144 0.00 21.38 15.13
CA GLY A 144 0.36 22.79 15.28
C GLY A 144 1.19 23.36 14.12
N ALA A 145 1.54 22.55 13.12
CA ALA A 145 2.08 23.05 11.87
C ALA A 145 0.98 23.59 10.95
N THR A 146 1.29 24.57 10.10
CA THR A 146 0.28 25.17 9.19
C THR A 146 -0.23 24.20 8.13
N TYR A 147 0.55 23.17 7.78
CA TYR A 147 0.16 22.16 6.79
C TYR A 147 -0.75 21.07 7.37
N THR A 148 -0.92 21.00 8.70
CA THR A 148 -1.87 20.10 9.36
C THR A 148 -3.15 20.82 9.78
N GLU A 149 -3.35 22.08 9.36
CA GLU A 149 -4.59 22.82 9.61
C GLU A 149 -5.79 22.05 9.04
N GLY A 150 -6.82 21.85 9.87
CA GLY A 150 -8.01 21.06 9.50
C GLY A 150 -7.86 19.55 9.65
N TYR A 151 -6.69 19.05 10.06
CA TYR A 151 -6.48 17.61 10.35
C TYR A 151 -7.23 17.18 11.62
N MET A 152 -7.19 15.89 11.92
CA MET A 152 -7.92 15.30 13.04
C MET A 152 -7.53 15.91 14.39
N GLU A 153 -8.53 16.18 15.23
CA GLU A 153 -8.37 16.49 16.64
C GLU A 153 -8.93 15.34 17.48
N ILE A 154 -8.54 15.27 18.76
CA ILE A 154 -8.98 14.20 19.66
C ILE A 154 -10.52 14.21 19.73
N GLY A 155 -11.12 13.06 19.43
CA GLY A 155 -12.58 12.88 19.42
C GLY A 155 -13.24 12.99 18.06
N ASP A 156 -12.54 13.47 17.03
CA ASP A 156 -13.06 13.50 15.66
C ASP A 156 -13.21 12.08 15.09
N VAL A 157 -14.11 11.91 14.13
CA VAL A 157 -14.34 10.62 13.47
C VAL A 157 -14.02 10.78 11.98
N PRO A 158 -13.08 10.00 11.40
CA PRO A 158 -12.76 10.10 9.99
C PRO A 158 -13.84 9.42 9.14
N THR A 159 -13.97 9.88 7.91
CA THR A 159 -14.71 9.19 6.84
C THR A 159 -13.73 8.56 5.86
N PHE A 160 -14.16 7.56 5.09
CA PHE A 160 -13.26 6.82 4.20
C PHE A 160 -13.71 6.89 2.75
N LYS A 161 -12.74 6.83 1.84
CA LYS A 161 -12.98 6.64 0.41
C LYS A 161 -12.02 5.61 -0.16
N ILE A 162 -12.46 4.96 -1.22
CA ILE A 162 -11.66 3.99 -1.98
C ILE A 162 -11.50 4.54 -3.40
N TYR A 163 -10.28 4.54 -3.90
CA TYR A 163 -9.97 4.85 -5.30
C TYR A 163 -9.65 3.54 -6.02
N ASP A 164 -10.49 3.23 -7.00
CA ASP A 164 -10.29 2.12 -7.94
C ASP A 164 -9.35 2.60 -9.05
N ALA A 165 -8.13 2.08 -9.05
CA ALA A 165 -7.09 2.46 -9.99
C ALA A 165 -7.38 1.94 -11.40
N SER A 166 -8.08 0.81 -11.52
CA SER A 166 -8.44 0.19 -12.80
C SER A 166 -9.44 1.05 -13.59
N SER A 167 -10.42 1.65 -12.88
CA SER A 167 -11.47 2.47 -13.49
C SER A 167 -11.22 3.98 -13.37
N GLY A 168 -10.33 4.39 -12.46
CA GLY A 168 -10.02 5.78 -12.17
C GLY A 168 -11.12 6.51 -11.40
N ASN A 169 -11.99 5.78 -10.70
CA ASN A 169 -13.12 6.33 -9.94
C ASN A 169 -12.85 6.33 -8.44
N ILE A 170 -13.45 7.28 -7.73
CA ILE A 170 -13.41 7.38 -6.27
C ILE A 170 -14.82 7.11 -5.74
N PHE A 171 -14.90 6.23 -4.74
CA PHE A 171 -16.13 5.86 -4.07
C PHE A 171 -16.07 6.26 -2.59
N ASP A 172 -17.18 6.80 -2.07
CA ASP A 172 -17.35 6.94 -0.63
C ASP A 172 -17.52 5.54 -0.03
N ALA A 173 -16.84 5.27 1.07
CA ALA A 173 -16.83 3.95 1.68
C ALA A 173 -17.34 3.99 3.13
N THR A 174 -18.16 3.01 3.48
CA THR A 174 -18.84 2.93 4.78
C THR A 174 -18.31 1.72 5.56
N PRO A 175 -17.85 1.91 6.81
CA PRO A 175 -17.45 0.80 7.65
C PRO A 175 -18.69 0.02 8.13
N SER A 176 -18.57 -1.30 8.28
CA SER A 176 -19.69 -2.15 8.74
C SER A 176 -20.12 -1.88 10.18
N VAL A 177 -19.25 -1.27 10.99
CA VAL A 177 -19.52 -0.82 12.35
C VAL A 177 -18.99 0.60 12.54
N GLU A 178 -19.48 1.27 13.58
CA GLU A 178 -19.01 2.62 13.92
C GLU A 178 -17.51 2.58 14.27
N VAL A 179 -16.72 3.34 13.52
CA VAL A 179 -15.28 3.44 13.72
C VAL A 179 -14.97 4.28 14.97
N GLY A 180 -13.88 3.93 15.66
CA GLY A 180 -13.44 4.66 16.85
C GLY A 180 -13.07 6.12 16.53
N SER A 181 -13.37 7.02 17.47
CA SER A 181 -12.90 8.40 17.39
C SER A 181 -11.37 8.47 17.40
N TRP A 182 -10.83 9.41 16.64
CA TRP A 182 -9.41 9.68 16.51
C TRP A 182 -8.79 10.06 17.86
N SER A 183 -7.63 9.48 18.13
CA SER A 183 -6.78 9.79 19.28
C SER A 183 -5.32 9.57 18.88
N VAL A 184 -4.39 10.23 19.56
CA VAL A 184 -2.96 10.11 19.25
C VAL A 184 -2.49 8.67 19.46
N ASN A 185 -1.93 8.07 18.41
CA ASN A 185 -1.58 6.65 18.31
C ASN A 185 -2.78 5.72 18.59
N GLY A 186 -3.99 6.19 18.30
CA GLY A 186 -5.19 5.39 18.40
C GLY A 186 -5.20 4.25 17.39
N PHE A 187 -5.80 3.12 17.78
CA PHE A 187 -6.02 1.96 16.93
C PHE A 187 -7.52 1.68 16.89
N SER A 188 -8.08 1.57 15.69
CA SER A 188 -9.47 1.11 15.48
C SER A 188 -9.45 -0.09 14.55
N MET A 189 -10.06 -1.19 14.98
CA MET A 189 -10.27 -2.36 14.12
C MET A 189 -11.74 -2.45 13.73
N ASN A 190 -11.98 -2.75 12.47
CA ASN A 190 -13.31 -2.98 11.91
C ASN A 190 -13.26 -4.19 10.98
N ASP A 191 -14.41 -4.80 10.77
CA ASP A 191 -14.49 -6.00 9.94
C ASP A 191 -14.44 -5.65 8.47
N LEU A 192 -15.31 -4.75 8.00
CA LEU A 192 -15.48 -4.46 6.58
C LEU A 192 -15.53 -2.95 6.31
N LEU A 193 -14.91 -2.53 5.21
CA LEU A 193 -15.12 -1.25 4.56
C LEU A 193 -15.71 -1.48 3.16
N GLU A 194 -16.91 -0.96 2.91
CA GLU A 194 -17.67 -1.23 1.68
C GLU A 194 -17.97 0.06 0.92
N ALA A 195 -17.74 0.03 -0.39
CA ALA A 195 -18.06 1.09 -1.34
C ALA A 195 -19.10 0.64 -2.38
#